data_AF-A0A2N3EUD2-F1
#
_entry.id   AF-A0A2N3EUD2-F1
#
_cell.length_a   1.000
_cell.length_b   1.000
_cell.length_c   1.000
_cell.angle_alpha   90.00
_cell.angle_beta   90.00
_cell.angle_gamma   90.00
#
_symmetry.space_group_name_H-M   'P 1'
#
loop_
_entity.id
_entity.type
_entity.pdbx_description
1 polymer ?
#
loop_
_entity_poly.entity_id
_entity_poly.type
_entity_poly.pdbx_seq_one_letter_code
_entity_poly.pdbx_strand_id
1 'polypeptide(L)'
;MTDLSKLSSQELENLAKEARELAVARKEDEKKQLRAEIVKQIRDAGFTIADIFPGTDTAARKTVKSEVKYRDLADPSKTWTGRGRKPGWLVKAEAAGRSLRDFAV
;
A
#
# COMPACT_ATOMS: atom_id res chain seq x y z
N MET A 1 -16.17 16.47 -32.74
CA MET A 1 -15.01 17.37 -32.52
C MET A 1 -15.50 18.45 -31.59
N THR A 2 -14.85 18.64 -30.44
CA THR A 2 -15.33 19.59 -29.41
C THR A 2 -15.19 21.03 -29.92
N ASP A 3 -16.27 21.80 -29.86
CA ASP A 3 -16.32 23.16 -30.43
C ASP A 3 -15.72 24.18 -29.44
N LEU A 4 -14.45 24.56 -29.66
CA LEU A 4 -13.66 25.37 -28.74
C LEU A 4 -13.89 26.88 -28.90
N SER A 5 -14.54 27.31 -29.97
CA SER A 5 -14.69 28.73 -30.35
C SER A 5 -15.63 29.54 -29.44
N LYS A 6 -16.39 28.87 -28.57
CA LYS A 6 -17.33 29.52 -27.63
C LYS A 6 -16.75 29.76 -26.24
N LEU A 7 -15.54 29.27 -25.97
CA LEU A 7 -14.88 29.35 -24.66
C LEU A 7 -14.02 30.62 -24.59
N SER A 8 -14.04 31.28 -23.43
CA SER A 8 -13.11 32.38 -23.14
C SER A 8 -11.66 31.89 -23.05
N SER A 9 -10.70 32.81 -23.18
CA SER A 9 -9.27 32.49 -23.06
C SER A 9 -8.94 31.74 -21.76
N GLN A 10 -9.59 32.12 -20.66
CA GLN A 10 -9.38 31.52 -19.35
C GLN A 10 -9.98 30.11 -19.25
N GLU A 11 -11.14 29.87 -19.87
CA GLU A 11 -11.76 28.54 -19.95
C GLU A 11 -10.94 27.59 -20.83
N LEU A 12 -10.37 28.10 -21.93
CA LEU A 12 -9.47 27.32 -22.79
C LEU A 12 -8.18 26.91 -22.07
N GLU A 13 -7.59 27.79 -21.27
CA GLU A 13 -6.42 27.46 -20.45
C GLU A 13 -6.74 26.43 -19.37
N ASN A 14 -7.87 26.58 -18.68
CA ASN A 14 -8.32 25.62 -17.67
C ASN A 14 -8.58 24.25 -18.30
N LEU A 15 -9.27 24.20 -19.45
CA LEU A 15 -9.52 22.97 -20.19
C LEU A 15 -8.21 22.31 -20.65
N ALA A 16 -7.24 23.10 -21.12
CA ALA A 16 -5.94 22.58 -21.52
C ALA A 16 -5.16 21.99 -20.33
N LYS A 17 -5.25 22.61 -19.16
CA LYS A 17 -4.64 22.11 -17.93
C LYS A 17 -5.28 20.80 -17.50
N GLU A 18 -6.61 20.77 -17.39
CA GLU A 18 -7.36 19.58 -16.98
C GLU A 18 -7.18 18.42 -17.97
N ALA A 19 -7.17 18.70 -19.27
CA ALA A 19 -6.90 17.69 -20.29
C ALA A 19 -5.50 17.08 -20.16
N ARG A 20 -4.49 17.89 -19.81
CA ARG A 20 -3.12 17.39 -19.56
C ARG A 20 -3.07 16.52 -18.31
N GLU A 21 -3.68 16.97 -17.22
CA GLU A 21 -3.75 16.19 -15.97
C GLU A 21 -4.47 14.87 -16.18
N LEU A 22 -5.61 14.89 -16.88
CA LEU A 22 -6.38 13.70 -17.23
C LEU A 22 -5.61 12.77 -18.16
N ALA A 23 -4.84 13.31 -19.12
CA ALA A 23 -4.00 12.50 -20.00
C ALA A 23 -2.89 11.78 -19.24
N VAL A 24 -2.24 12.46 -18.28
CA VAL A 24 -1.23 11.85 -17.41
C VAL A 24 -1.86 10.77 -16.53
N ALA A 25 -3.00 11.06 -15.90
CA ALA A 25 -3.74 10.09 -15.08
C ALA A 25 -4.11 8.84 -15.90
N ARG A 26 -4.69 9.02 -17.09
CA ARG A 26 -5.01 7.90 -17.99
C ARG A 26 -3.79 7.08 -18.36
N LYS A 27 -2.66 7.72 -18.67
CA LYS A 27 -1.41 7.01 -18.96
C LYS A 27 -0.90 6.19 -17.78
N GLU A 28 -1.04 6.70 -16.55
CA GLU A 28 -0.69 5.96 -15.34
C GLU A 28 -1.64 4.78 -15.09
N ASP A 29 -2.94 4.94 -15.32
CA ASP A 29 -3.91 3.85 -15.25
C ASP A 29 -3.66 2.78 -16.31
N GLU A 30 -3.38 3.17 -17.57
CA GLU A 30 -2.99 2.25 -18.64
C GLU A 30 -1.74 1.44 -18.24
N LYS A 31 -0.70 2.09 -17.69
CA LYS A 31 0.50 1.40 -17.20
C LYS A 31 0.19 0.44 -16.06
N LYS A 32 -0.67 0.83 -15.11
CA LYS A 32 -1.06 -0.04 -13.98
C LYS A 32 -1.82 -1.27 -14.47
N GLN A 33 -2.76 -1.10 -15.40
CA GLN A 33 -3.51 -2.19 -16.00
C GLN A 33 -2.58 -3.15 -16.74
N LEU A 34 -1.67 -2.62 -17.58
CA LEU A 34 -0.69 -3.44 -18.28
C LEU A 34 0.21 -4.22 -17.31
N ARG A 35 0.70 -3.55 -16.25
CA ARG A 35 1.47 -4.22 -15.20
C ARG A 35 0.67 -5.35 -14.57
N ALA A 36 -0.58 -5.11 -14.17
CA ALA A 36 -1.42 -6.11 -13.55
C ALA A 36 -1.65 -7.33 -14.46
N GLU A 37 -1.85 -7.10 -15.76
CA GLU A 37 -2.00 -8.17 -16.75
C GLU A 37 -0.72 -9.00 -16.88
N ILE A 38 0.43 -8.35 -17.00
CA ILE A 38 1.74 -9.03 -17.06
C ILE A 38 1.97 -9.85 -15.78
N VAL A 39 1.74 -9.28 -14.60
CA VAL A 39 1.90 -10.00 -13.33
C VAL A 39 0.97 -11.21 -13.27
N LYS A 40 -0.27 -11.07 -13.74
CA LYS A 40 -1.23 -12.16 -13.79
C LYS A 40 -0.72 -13.29 -14.69
N GLN A 41 -0.29 -12.98 -15.90
CA GLN A 41 0.24 -13.99 -16.84
C GLN A 41 1.46 -14.72 -16.28
N ILE A 42 2.40 -13.98 -15.67
CA ILE A 42 3.60 -14.55 -15.05
C ILE A 42 3.22 -15.50 -13.91
N ARG A 43 2.24 -15.11 -13.08
CA ARG A 43 1.74 -15.92 -11.98
C ARG A 43 1.00 -17.17 -12.44
N ASP A 44 0.18 -17.05 -13.48
CA ASP A 44 -0.55 -18.17 -14.08
C ASP A 44 0.43 -19.20 -14.67
N ALA A 45 1.58 -18.75 -15.16
CA ALA A 45 2.69 -19.60 -15.60
C ALA A 45 3.54 -20.17 -14.45
N GLY A 46 3.27 -19.82 -13.19
CA GLY A 46 3.97 -20.32 -12.02
C GLY A 46 5.30 -19.61 -11.70
N PHE A 47 5.57 -18.47 -12.33
CA PHE A 47 6.79 -17.68 -12.11
C PHE A 47 6.48 -16.41 -11.31
N THR A 48 7.53 -15.71 -10.87
CA THR A 48 7.45 -14.35 -10.32
C THR A 48 8.10 -13.35 -11.26
N ILE A 49 7.80 -12.05 -11.11
CA ILE A 49 8.40 -10.99 -11.93
C ILE A 49 9.93 -11.02 -11.83
N ALA A 50 10.48 -11.37 -10.65
CA ALA A 50 11.93 -11.46 -10.43
C ALA A 50 12.57 -12.61 -11.23
N ASP A 51 11.82 -13.68 -11.51
CA ASP A 51 12.28 -14.79 -12.35
C ASP A 51 12.37 -14.40 -13.83
N ILE A 52 11.50 -13.48 -14.28
CA ILE A 52 11.45 -13.02 -15.68
C ILE A 52 12.36 -11.81 -15.91
N PHE A 53 12.49 -10.93 -14.92
CA PHE A 53 13.28 -9.70 -14.99
C PHE A 53 14.33 -9.65 -13.86
N PRO A 54 15.40 -10.46 -13.96
CA PRO A 54 16.45 -10.49 -12.95
C PRO A 54 17.13 -9.11 -12.84
N GLY A 55 17.29 -8.61 -11.60
CA GLY A 55 17.91 -7.30 -11.34
C GLY A 55 16.94 -6.11 -11.26
N THR A 56 15.63 -6.33 -11.42
CA THR A 56 14.59 -5.31 -11.19
C THR A 56 14.12 -5.22 -9.73
N ASP A 57 14.75 -5.97 -8.84
CA ASP A 57 14.68 -5.78 -7.39
C ASP A 57 15.34 -4.45 -6.98
N THR A 58 14.80 -3.32 -7.44
CA THR A 58 14.77 -2.18 -6.52
C THR A 58 14.02 -2.69 -5.32
N ALA A 59 14.70 -2.78 -4.18
CA ALA A 59 14.16 -3.20 -2.91
C ALA A 59 12.91 -2.36 -2.57
N ALA A 60 11.76 -2.72 -3.15
CA ALA A 60 10.48 -2.48 -2.56
C ALA A 60 10.59 -3.24 -1.26
N ARG A 61 10.93 -2.52 -0.18
CA ARG A 61 10.99 -3.03 1.19
C ARG A 61 9.84 -4.01 1.29
N LYS A 62 10.17 -5.31 1.30
CA LYS A 62 9.30 -6.30 1.91
C LYS A 62 9.08 -5.70 3.27
N THR A 63 7.93 -5.07 3.47
CA THR A 63 7.44 -4.72 4.78
C THR A 63 7.21 -6.09 5.36
N VAL A 64 8.27 -6.66 5.94
CA VAL A 64 8.21 -7.86 6.75
C VAL A 64 7.18 -7.46 7.78
N LYS A 65 5.94 -7.91 7.56
CA LYS A 65 4.82 -7.69 8.45
C LYS A 65 5.34 -8.20 9.77
N SER A 66 5.69 -7.25 10.65
CA SER A 66 6.44 -7.59 11.86
C SER A 66 5.56 -8.56 12.62
N GLU A 67 6.09 -9.76 12.84
CA GLU A 67 5.35 -10.84 13.47
C GLU A 67 4.79 -10.32 14.79
N VAL A 68 3.46 -10.36 14.91
CA VAL A 68 2.79 -9.96 16.15
C VAL A 68 3.26 -10.94 17.21
N LYS A 69 3.93 -10.45 18.25
CA LYS A 69 4.43 -11.29 19.34
C LYS A 69 3.49 -11.32 20.53
N TYR A 70 2.69 -10.26 20.70
CA TYR A 70 1.77 -10.12 21.82
C TYR A 70 0.41 -9.59 21.37
N ARG A 71 -0.68 -10.10 21.94
CA ARG A 71 -2.07 -9.70 21.68
C ARG A 71 -2.84 -9.52 22.98
N ASP A 72 -3.66 -8.48 23.04
CA ASP A 72 -4.53 -8.23 24.20
C ASP A 72 -5.65 -9.28 24.28
N LEU A 73 -5.86 -9.84 25.48
CA LEU A 73 -6.91 -10.83 25.75
C LEU A 73 -8.31 -10.20 25.79
N ALA A 74 -8.40 -8.92 26.14
CA ALA A 74 -9.67 -8.18 26.16
C ALA A 74 -10.08 -7.68 24.77
N ASP A 75 -9.12 -7.48 23.87
CA ASP A 75 -9.33 -6.93 22.53
C ASP A 75 -8.33 -7.51 21.54
N PRO A 76 -8.69 -8.61 20.82
CA PRO A 76 -7.81 -9.30 19.89
C PRO A 76 -7.28 -8.44 18.73
N SER A 77 -7.88 -7.26 18.48
CA SER A 77 -7.41 -6.30 17.47
C SER A 77 -6.14 -5.56 17.89
N LYS A 78 -5.86 -5.47 19.19
CA LYS A 78 -4.69 -4.79 19.74
C LYS A 78 -3.51 -5.74 19.81
N THR A 79 -2.55 -5.51 18.92
CA THR A 79 -1.36 -6.35 18.77
C THR A 79 -0.07 -5.55 18.96
N TRP A 80 0.97 -6.20 19.48
CA TRP A 80 2.29 -5.60 19.64
C TRP A 80 3.38 -6.57 19.17
N THR A 81 4.33 -6.03 18.42
CA THR A 81 5.40 -6.81 17.77
C THR A 81 6.62 -6.97 18.68
N GLY A 82 6.56 -6.46 19.91
CA GLY A 82 7.68 -6.43 20.86
C GLY A 82 8.75 -5.40 20.51
N ARG A 83 8.53 -4.56 19.50
CA ARG A 83 9.43 -3.45 19.12
C ARG A 83 8.76 -2.11 19.40
N GLY A 84 9.53 -1.15 19.91
CA GLY A 84 9.06 0.21 20.19
C GLY A 84 8.31 0.35 21.53
N ARG A 85 7.54 1.45 21.68
CA ARG A 85 6.80 1.77 22.92
C ARG A 85 5.76 0.69 23.24
N LYS A 86 5.75 0.21 24.50
CA LYS A 86 4.72 -0.72 24.99
C LYS A 86 3.33 -0.09 24.86
N PRO A 87 2.31 -0.82 24.33
CA PRO A 87 0.93 -0.33 24.30
C PRO A 87 0.36 -0.13 25.70
N GLY A 88 -0.61 0.77 25.84
CA GLY A 88 -1.23 1.08 27.13
C GLY A 88 -1.92 -0.11 27.80
N TRP A 89 -2.50 -1.04 27.03
CA TRP A 89 -3.11 -2.26 27.57
C TRP A 89 -2.07 -3.15 28.26
N LEU A 90 -0.87 -3.26 27.67
CA LEU A 90 0.21 -4.06 28.21
C LEU A 90 0.82 -3.44 29.47
N VAL A 91 0.96 -2.11 29.48
CA VAL A 91 1.39 -1.35 30.66
C VAL A 91 0.38 -1.50 31.81
N LYS A 92 -0.92 -1.44 31.51
CA LYS A 92 -1.98 -1.66 32.51
C LYS A 92 -1.99 -3.08 33.04
N ALA A 93 -1.77 -4.08 32.17
CA ALA A 93 -1.70 -5.47 32.56
C ALA A 93 -0.48 -5.76 33.45
N GLU A 94 0.68 -5.18 33.12
CA GLU A 94 1.90 -5.27 33.92
C GLU A 94 1.71 -4.60 35.30
N ALA A 95 1.03 -3.44 35.35
CA ALA A 95 0.65 -2.78 36.60
C ALA A 95 -0.37 -3.58 37.44
N ALA A 96 -1.20 -4.40 36.80
CA ALA A 96 -2.12 -5.33 37.46
C ALA A 96 -1.45 -6.66 37.89
N GLY A 97 -0.12 -6.77 37.75
CA GLY A 97 0.66 -7.94 38.15
C GLY A 97 0.67 -9.10 37.14
N ARG A 98 0.17 -8.89 35.91
CA ARG A 98 0.22 -9.91 34.85
C ARG A 98 1.56 -9.89 34.12
N SER A 99 2.00 -11.06 33.67
CA SER A 99 3.26 -11.20 32.96
C SER A 99 3.08 -10.89 31.48
N LEU A 100 4.10 -10.31 30.86
CA LEU A 100 4.16 -10.08 29.41
C LEU A 100 3.94 -11.39 28.61
N ARG A 101 4.34 -12.54 29.17
CA ARG A 101 4.17 -13.86 28.53
C ARG A 101 2.70 -14.28 28.41
N ASP A 102 1.81 -13.80 29.28
CA ASP A 102 0.39 -14.15 29.25
C ASP A 102 -0.33 -13.60 28.01
N PHE A 103 0.30 -12.65 27.32
CA PHE A 103 -0.21 -12.01 26.12
C PHE A 103 0.51 -12.47 24.86
N ALA A 104 1.45 -13.42 24.94
CA ALA A 104 2.16 -13.91 23.77
C ALA A 104 1.21 -14.68 22.84
N VAL A 105 1.36 -14.51 21.52
CA VAL A 105 0.63 -15.28 20.49
C VAL A 105 1.50 -16.31 19.80
#